data_AF-A0A752UZY7-F1
#
_entry.id   AF-A0A752UZY7-F1
#
_cell.length_a   1.000
_cell.length_b   1.000
_cell.length_c   1.000
_cell.angle_alpha   90.00
_cell.angle_beta   90.00
_cell.angle_gamma   90.00
#
_symmetry.space_group_name_H-M   'P 1'
#
loop_
_entity.id
_entity.type
_entity.pdbx_description
1 polymer ?
#
loop_
_entity_poly.entity_id
_entity_poly.type
_entity_poly.pdbx_seq_one_letter_code
_entity_poly.pdbx_strand_id
1 'polypeptide(L)'
;MRNFPVPYSNELIYSTIARAGVYQGIVSPKQLLDEVYGNRKVVATLGLPSHLGVIARHLHQTGRYAVQQLIYEHTLFPLYAPFVGKERRDEAIRL
;
A
#
# COMPACT_ATOMS: atom_id res chain seq x y z
N MET A 1 0.01 12.61 3.72
CA MET A 1 1.47 12.84 3.68
C MET A 1 1.84 13.70 2.49
N ARG A 2 2.59 14.80 2.67
CA ARG A 2 3.17 15.56 1.55
C ARG A 2 4.39 14.80 1.01
N ASN A 3 4.62 14.79 -0.31
CA ASN A 3 5.77 14.11 -0.94
C ASN A 3 5.88 12.60 -0.60
N PHE A 4 4.78 11.86 -0.71
CA PHE A 4 4.83 10.40 -0.60
C PHE A 4 5.69 9.82 -1.74
N PRO A 5 6.63 8.90 -1.45
CA PRO A 5 7.57 8.41 -2.45
C PRO A 5 6.85 7.53 -3.49
N VAL A 6 7.28 7.68 -4.75
CA VAL A 6 6.87 6.77 -5.82
C VAL A 6 7.48 5.37 -5.56
N PRO A 7 6.69 4.28 -5.62
CA PRO A 7 7.22 2.92 -5.49
C PRO A 7 8.28 2.62 -6.55
N TYR A 8 9.37 1.96 -6.17
CA TYR A 8 10.29 1.40 -7.16
C TYR A 8 9.68 0.18 -7.85
N SER A 9 10.19 -0.18 -9.03
CA SER A 9 9.83 -1.43 -9.70
C SER A 9 10.08 -2.62 -8.76
N ASN A 10 9.08 -3.49 -8.59
CA ASN A 10 9.10 -4.65 -7.69
C ASN A 10 9.26 -4.31 -6.19
N GLU A 11 9.01 -3.06 -5.77
CA GLU A 11 8.98 -2.69 -4.36
C GLU A 11 7.60 -2.99 -3.76
N LEU A 12 7.55 -3.60 -2.57
CA LEU A 12 6.27 -3.77 -1.86
C LEU A 12 5.78 -2.44 -1.27
N ILE A 13 4.46 -2.25 -1.21
CA ILE A 13 3.86 -1.07 -0.56
C ILE A 13 4.37 -0.86 0.88
N TYR A 14 4.58 -1.95 1.62
CA TYR A 14 5.17 -1.89 2.96
C TYR A 14 6.54 -1.18 2.95
N SER A 15 7.42 -1.53 2.00
CA SER A 15 8.74 -0.92 1.85
C SER A 15 8.62 0.56 1.47
N THR A 16 7.72 0.89 0.53
CA THR A 16 7.49 2.27 0.12
C THR A 16 7.03 3.14 1.30
N ILE A 17 6.16 2.63 2.18
CA ILE A 17 5.72 3.34 3.39
C ILE A 17 6.87 3.53 4.38
N ALA A 18 7.67 2.48 4.61
CA ALA A 18 8.82 2.56 5.49
C ALA A 18 9.82 3.63 5.00
N ARG A 19 10.08 3.67 3.68
CA ARG A 19 10.92 4.67 3.04
C ARG A 19 10.35 6.08 3.16
N ALA A 20 9.03 6.23 3.07
CA ALA A 20 8.36 7.50 3.30
C ALA A 20 8.65 8.03 4.73
N GLY A 21 8.60 7.15 5.74
CA GLY A 21 8.95 7.49 7.11
C GLY A 21 10.40 7.97 7.24
N VAL A 22 11.35 7.26 6.62
CA VAL A 22 12.77 7.65 6.60
C VAL A 22 12.98 9.01 5.94
N TYR A 23 12.39 9.24 4.75
CA TYR A 23 12.55 10.50 4.02
C TYR A 23 12.00 11.72 4.78
N GLN A 24 11.03 11.51 5.68
CA GLN A 24 10.42 12.57 6.48
C GLN A 24 10.95 12.62 7.92
N GLY A 25 11.94 11.80 8.26
CA GLY A 25 12.49 11.75 9.62
C GLY A 25 11.47 11.29 10.67
N ILE A 26 10.44 10.54 10.27
CA ILE A 26 9.41 10.05 11.17
C ILE A 26 9.93 8.80 11.88
N VAL A 27 10.29 8.96 13.15
CA VAL A 27 10.77 7.86 14.00
C VAL A 27 9.65 7.05 14.63
N SER A 28 8.48 7.66 14.84
CA SER A 28 7.34 7.01 15.46
C SER A 28 6.50 6.26 14.43
N PRO A 29 6.35 4.92 14.55
CA PRO A 29 5.49 4.16 13.65
C PRO A 29 4.03 4.64 13.71
N LYS A 30 3.56 5.09 14.88
CA LYS A 30 2.19 5.59 15.03
C LYS A 30 1.98 6.94 14.34
N GLN A 31 2.99 7.81 14.37
CA GLN A 31 2.96 9.05 13.60
C GLN A 31 2.97 8.75 12.09
N LEU A 32 3.79 7.78 11.64
CA LEU A 32 3.79 7.38 10.23
C LEU A 32 2.41 6.87 9.78
N LEU A 33 1.74 6.08 10.61
CA LEU A 33 0.38 5.62 10.34
C LEU A 33 -0.65 6.77 10.29
N ASP A 34 -0.51 7.81 11.10
CA ASP A 34 -1.35 9.00 10.98
C ASP A 34 -1.09 9.74 9.66
N GLU A 35 0.16 9.95 9.30
CA GLU A 35 0.53 10.70 8.09
C GLU A 35 0.09 10.00 6.80
N VAL A 36 0.18 8.67 6.79
CA VAL A 36 -0.18 7.85 5.63
C VAL A 36 -1.67 7.52 5.63
N TYR A 37 -2.22 7.03 6.74
CA TYR A 37 -3.58 6.49 6.75
C TYR A 37 -4.61 7.38 7.47
N GLY A 38 -4.17 8.37 8.25
CA GLY A 38 -5.04 9.06 9.21
C GLY A 38 -5.58 8.13 10.29
N ASN A 39 -4.93 6.97 10.52
CA ASN A 39 -5.41 5.92 11.39
C ASN A 39 -4.27 5.09 12.01
N ARG A 40 -4.05 5.26 13.32
CA ARG A 40 -3.04 4.53 14.12
C ARG A 40 -3.30 3.03 14.31
N LYS A 41 -4.50 2.55 13.97
CA LYS A 41 -4.91 1.15 14.17
C LYS A 41 -4.63 0.27 12.96
N VAL A 42 -4.18 0.84 11.84
CA VAL A 42 -3.76 0.06 10.67
C VAL A 42 -2.60 -0.84 11.07
N VAL A 43 -2.71 -2.12 10.70
CA VAL A 43 -1.67 -3.11 10.92
C VAL A 43 -0.75 -3.14 9.70
N ALA A 44 0.55 -3.07 9.94
CA ALA A 44 1.53 -3.20 8.88
C ALA A 44 1.67 -4.69 8.49
N THR A 45 1.23 -5.02 7.28
CA THR A 45 1.28 -6.39 6.74
C THR A 45 2.06 -6.39 5.43
N LEU A 46 3.01 -7.33 5.30
CA LEU A 46 3.86 -7.44 4.12
C LEU A 46 3.10 -8.00 2.90
N GLY A 47 2.30 -9.05 3.12
CA GLY A 47 1.74 -9.84 2.03
C GLY A 47 0.52 -9.20 1.36
N LEU A 48 -0.55 -9.03 2.13
CA LEU A 48 -1.85 -8.57 1.66
C LEU A 48 -2.27 -7.33 2.46
N PRO A 49 -1.68 -6.16 2.19
CA PRO A 49 -2.03 -4.93 2.89
C PRO A 49 -3.43 -4.45 2.50
N SER A 50 -4.17 -3.94 3.47
CA SER A 50 -5.47 -3.27 3.26
C SER A 50 -5.31 -1.77 3.03
N HIS A 51 -6.42 -1.08 2.73
CA HIS A 51 -6.48 0.38 2.58
C HIS A 51 -5.62 0.94 1.44
N LEU A 52 -5.39 0.16 0.38
CA LEU A 52 -4.62 0.59 -0.80
C LEU A 52 -5.21 1.82 -1.50
N GLY A 53 -6.52 2.07 -1.36
CA GLY A 53 -7.16 3.30 -1.82
C GLY A 53 -6.57 4.58 -1.20
N VAL A 54 -6.09 4.53 0.04
CA VAL A 54 -5.42 5.68 0.67
C VAL A 54 -4.04 5.89 0.07
N ILE A 55 -3.32 4.80 -0.22
CA ILE A 55 -2.00 4.86 -0.87
C ILE A 55 -2.11 5.40 -2.30
N ALA A 56 -3.07 4.90 -3.08
CA ALA A 56 -3.36 5.39 -4.42
C ALA A 56 -3.67 6.90 -4.41
N ARG A 57 -4.34 7.40 -3.37
CA ARG A 57 -4.59 8.84 -3.21
C ARG A 57 -3.30 9.62 -3.03
N HIS A 58 -2.34 9.18 -2.23
CA HIS A 58 -1.05 9.88 -2.11
C HIS A 58 -0.28 9.90 -3.44
N LEU A 59 -0.50 8.91 -4.30
CA LEU A 59 0.16 8.77 -5.60
C LEU A 59 -0.63 9.42 -6.75
N HIS A 60 -1.80 10.02 -6.51
CA HIS A 60 -2.70 10.48 -7.58
C HIS A 60 -2.04 11.45 -8.57
N GLN A 61 -1.08 12.26 -8.11
CA GLN A 61 -0.39 13.26 -8.93
C GLN A 61 0.55 12.63 -9.95
N THR A 62 0.94 11.37 -9.75
CA THR A 62 1.82 10.63 -10.67
C THR A 62 1.10 10.18 -11.94
N GLY A 63 -0.24 10.24 -11.97
CA GLY A 63 -1.06 9.69 -13.07
C GLY A 63 -1.02 8.16 -13.19
N ARG A 64 -0.39 7.47 -12.23
CA ARG A 64 -0.21 6.01 -12.18
C ARG A 64 -0.67 5.48 -10.83
N TYR A 65 -0.66 4.16 -10.67
CA TYR A 65 -0.91 3.45 -9.41
C TYR A 65 -2.37 3.55 -8.94
N ALA A 66 -3.30 3.27 -9.86
CA ALA A 66 -4.65 2.90 -9.45
C ALA A 66 -4.61 1.71 -8.48
N VAL A 67 -5.62 1.56 -7.63
CA VAL A 67 -5.66 0.50 -6.61
C VAL A 67 -5.38 -0.89 -7.20
N GLN A 68 -5.93 -1.17 -8.38
CA GLN A 68 -5.71 -2.44 -9.06
C GLN A 68 -4.24 -2.64 -9.47
N GLN A 69 -3.56 -1.60 -9.96
CA GLN A 69 -2.12 -1.68 -10.26
C GLN A 69 -1.32 -1.93 -9.00
N LEU A 70 -1.64 -1.25 -7.89
CA LEU A 70 -0.98 -1.49 -6.61
C LEU A 70 -1.14 -2.93 -6.13
N ILE A 71 -2.35 -3.49 -6.24
CA ILE A 71 -2.62 -4.89 -5.89
C ILE A 71 -1.72 -5.83 -6.68
N TYR A 72 -1.64 -5.65 -8.01
CA TYR A 72 -0.93 -6.61 -8.87
C TYR A 72 0.57 -6.39 -8.99
N GLU A 73 1.08 -5.17 -8.79
CA GLU A 73 2.49 -4.83 -9.01
C GLU A 73 3.28 -4.67 -7.70
N HIS A 74 2.59 -4.32 -6.60
CA HIS A 74 3.24 -3.90 -5.34
C HIS A 74 2.72 -4.62 -4.09
N THR A 75 2.03 -5.76 -4.26
CA THR A 75 1.65 -6.67 -3.16
C THR A 75 1.96 -8.12 -3.52
N LEU A 76 1.83 -9.03 -2.54
CA LEU A 76 1.97 -10.46 -2.80
C LEU A 76 0.69 -11.10 -3.37
N PHE A 77 -0.39 -10.35 -3.58
CA PHE A 77 -1.65 -10.87 -4.11
C PHE A 77 -1.49 -11.75 -5.37
N PRO A 78 -0.67 -11.40 -6.39
CA PRO A 78 -0.48 -12.24 -7.57
C PRO A 78 0.06 -13.63 -7.28
N LEU A 79 0.84 -13.80 -6.20
CA LEU A 79 1.38 -15.09 -5.78
C LEU A 79 0.30 -15.97 -5.16
N TYR A 80 -0.65 -15.37 -4.44
CA TYR A 80 -1.77 -16.09 -3.83
C TYR A 80 -2.94 -16.32 -4.79
N ALA A 81 -3.13 -15.42 -5.76
CA ALA A 81 -4.28 -15.42 -6.66
C ALA A 81 -4.53 -16.76 -7.40
N PRO A 82 -3.54 -17.55 -7.85
CA PRO A 82 -3.79 -18.83 -8.51
C PRO A 82 -4.42 -19.89 -7.59
N PHE A 83 -4.24 -19.75 -6.27
CA PHE A 83 -4.68 -20.73 -5.28
C PHE A 83 -6.04 -20.37 -4.63
N VAL A 84 -6.68 -19.30 -5.10
CA VAL A 84 -7.94 -18.77 -4.55
C VAL A 84 -8.99 -18.71 -5.65
N GLY A 85 -10.21 -19.18 -5.37
CA GLY A 85 -11.33 -19.12 -6.30
C GLY A 85 -11.67 -17.68 -6.73
N LYS A 86 -12.16 -17.52 -7.97
CA LYS A 86 -12.43 -16.20 -8.56
C LYS A 86 -13.31 -15.31 -7.67
N GLU A 87 -14.41 -15.84 -7.14
CA GLU A 87 -15.33 -15.09 -6.28
C GLU A 87 -14.64 -14.49 -5.06
N ARG A 88 -13.79 -15.28 -4.40
CA ARG A 88 -13.06 -14.85 -3.20
C ARG A 88 -11.95 -13.86 -3.51
N ARG A 89 -11.35 -13.93 -4.71
CA ARG A 89 -10.43 -12.89 -5.20
C ARG A 89 -11.14 -11.57 -5.44
N ASP A 90 -12.29 -11.62 -6.11
CA ASP A 90 -13.08 -10.42 -6.43
C ASP A 90 -13.64 -9.79 -5.14
N GLU A 91 -13.97 -10.59 -4.13
CA GLU A 91 -14.29 -10.11 -2.78
C GLU A 91 -13.07 -9.43 -2.13
N ALA A 92 -11.90 -10.08 -2.13
CA ALA A 92 -10.70 -9.52 -1.51
C ALA A 92 -10.24 -8.20 -2.14
N ILE A 93 -10.39 -8.01 -3.46
CA ILE A 93 -10.05 -6.78 -4.18
C ILE A 93 -11.00 -5.62 -3.82
N ARG A 94 -12.24 -5.94 -3.41
CA ARG A 94 -13.26 -4.93 -3.06
C ARG A 94 -13.13 -4.39 -1.63
N LEU A 95 -12.40 -5.08 -0.75
CA LEU A 95 -12.16 -4.71 0.66
C LEU A 95 -11.13 -3.57 0.79
#